data_AF-A0A1H9PLF6-F1
#
_entry.id   AF-A0A1H9PLF6-F1
#
_cell.length_a   1.000
_cell.length_b   1.000
_cell.length_c   1.000
_cell.angle_alpha   90.00
_cell.angle_beta   90.00
_cell.angle_gamma   90.00
#
_symmetry.space_group_name_H-M   'P 1'
#
loop_
_entity.id
_entity.type
_entity.pdbx_description
1 polymer ?
#
loop_
_entity_poly.entity_id
_entity_poly.type
_entity_poly.pdbx_seq_one_letter_code
_entity_poly.pdbx_strand_id
1 'polypeptide(L)'
;MTVTEQLSALSAILTHRDLHSLFQPIVSLSDRRILGYEALTRGPSNSALHSPVSLFAVARQAGRLSELELACRESACRRFSEQKLEGKLFLNISPESLLEPSHPPGRTLQLLQRYGIPPSQVVIELTEQTPTDDFGLLYNALYHYRDMGFSIALDDLGAGYSSLRLWSELRPDYVKIDRHFIDGIHQDAVKREFVGSMLQMAKASRALVIAEGIELQEELAVLIDMGVELVQGYLLSRPQEHPPRDARALLPKTDPTALALSEEGSDLSALLNLLPAVQQTTPTATVLEAFRKQANLNSLAVLDEQQHPIGIVHRSTLSDILLQPFATELYARKPISRLMSDDFLAVELSQSLQQVSRLITSRARQRIEEDFIIMQHGVYLGLGRVIDVLKLITELKIQQARYANPLTLLPGNVPIQQCLTRLLQQGRESMICYVDIDSFKPFNDLYGYGRGDEVLLCLAQCLNDRIDPSRDFVGHIGGDDFLMVLGSEDWRKRLNLLLEDFQNQCRRFYRAEHLEAGCFVALNRQGQRQEFALLSLSVGVVHLHPEVCSTLDASQLAELASQAKHHAKEVTGASVHVIDTLEAKVMIALNQAI
;
A
#
# COMPACT_ATOMS: atom_id res chain seq x y z
N MET A 1 -9.28 -31.66 31.98
CA MET A 1 -9.76 -31.10 33.26
C MET A 1 -11.25 -31.30 33.35
N THR A 2 -11.75 -31.60 34.54
CA THR A 2 -13.19 -31.56 34.84
C THR A 2 -13.68 -30.10 34.87
N VAL A 3 -14.99 -29.88 34.71
CA VAL A 3 -15.59 -28.52 34.82
C VAL A 3 -15.27 -27.88 36.18
N THR A 4 -15.28 -28.67 37.25
CA THR A 4 -14.95 -28.21 38.61
C THR A 4 -13.49 -27.76 38.73
N GLU A 5 -12.54 -28.48 38.12
CA GLU A 5 -11.13 -28.07 38.07
C GLU A 5 -10.94 -26.76 37.29
N GLN A 6 -11.65 -26.59 36.17
CA GLN A 6 -11.59 -25.36 35.37
C GLN A 6 -12.12 -24.14 36.13
N LEU A 7 -13.25 -24.28 36.84
CA LEU A 7 -13.83 -23.19 37.64
C LEU A 7 -12.95 -22.82 38.85
N SER A 8 -12.34 -23.82 39.48
CA SER A 8 -11.36 -23.60 40.57
C SER A 8 -10.11 -22.88 40.05
N ALA A 9 -9.58 -23.32 38.91
CA ALA A 9 -8.43 -22.68 38.26
C ALA A 9 -8.73 -21.22 37.86
N LEU A 10 -9.90 -20.94 37.28
CA LEU A 10 -10.32 -19.57 36.97
C LEU A 10 -10.40 -18.70 38.24
N SER A 11 -10.96 -19.24 39.32
CA SER A 11 -11.07 -18.51 40.59
C SER A 11 -9.70 -18.19 41.18
N ALA A 12 -8.75 -19.13 41.09
CA ALA A 12 -7.36 -18.90 41.50
C ALA A 12 -6.70 -17.80 40.65
N ILE A 13 -6.84 -17.86 39.31
CA ILE A 13 -6.29 -16.86 38.38
C ILE A 13 -6.83 -15.46 38.71
N LEU A 14 -8.13 -15.31 38.94
CA LEU A 14 -8.75 -14.02 39.27
C LEU A 14 -8.32 -13.50 40.66
N THR A 15 -8.18 -14.40 41.63
CA THR A 15 -7.78 -14.04 43.01
C THR A 15 -6.31 -13.62 43.08
N HIS A 16 -5.43 -14.39 42.43
CA HIS A 16 -3.98 -14.14 42.44
C HIS A 16 -3.53 -13.17 41.36
N ARG A 17 -4.41 -12.85 40.39
CA ARG A 17 -4.13 -12.01 39.22
C ARG A 17 -3.01 -12.59 38.35
N ASP A 18 -2.99 -13.92 38.19
CA ASP A 18 -2.02 -14.67 37.39
C ASP A 18 -2.35 -14.61 35.90
N LEU A 19 -2.47 -13.39 35.37
CA LEU A 19 -2.65 -13.09 33.96
C LEU A 19 -1.39 -12.39 33.44
N HIS A 20 -0.97 -12.81 32.25
CA HIS A 20 0.18 -12.25 31.56
C HIS A 20 -0.28 -11.56 30.29
N SER A 21 0.09 -10.29 30.13
CA SER A 21 -0.16 -9.55 28.89
C SER A 21 1.10 -9.59 28.03
N LEU A 22 0.98 -10.19 26.85
CA LEU A 22 1.94 -10.09 25.77
C LEU A 22 1.59 -8.89 24.90
N PHE A 23 2.58 -8.33 24.22
CA PHE A 23 2.40 -7.20 23.32
C PHE A 23 2.85 -7.58 21.91
N GLN A 24 2.00 -7.30 20.93
CA GLN A 24 2.36 -7.40 19.52
C GLN A 24 2.39 -5.99 18.90
N PRO A 25 3.48 -5.60 18.22
CA PRO A 25 3.57 -4.26 17.64
C PRO A 25 2.71 -4.12 16.39
N ILE A 26 2.04 -2.97 16.28
CA ILE A 26 1.36 -2.49 15.07
C ILE A 26 2.26 -1.44 14.44
N VAL A 27 2.71 -1.68 13.22
CA VAL A 27 3.74 -0.87 12.55
C VAL A 27 3.10 -0.01 11.46
N SER A 28 3.45 1.27 11.43
CA SER A 28 3.14 2.16 10.31
C SER A 28 4.20 2.03 9.23
N LEU A 29 3.77 1.73 8.00
CA LEU A 29 4.64 1.58 6.84
C LEU A 29 5.16 2.93 6.33
N SER A 30 4.30 3.94 6.34
CA SER A 30 4.60 5.32 5.91
C SER A 30 5.61 6.00 6.85
N ASP A 31 5.32 5.98 8.15
CA ASP A 31 6.14 6.65 9.16
C ASP A 31 7.35 5.79 9.59
N ARG A 32 7.42 4.52 9.17
CA ARG A 32 8.40 3.51 9.63
C ARG A 32 8.59 3.52 11.15
N ARG A 33 7.49 3.63 11.88
CA ARG A 33 7.44 3.65 13.36
C ARG A 33 6.39 2.68 13.88
N ILE A 34 6.53 2.30 15.14
CA ILE A 34 5.50 1.53 15.84
C ILE A 34 4.39 2.51 16.23
N LEU A 35 3.18 2.29 15.73
CA LEU A 35 2.00 3.07 16.12
C LEU A 35 1.62 2.78 17.57
N GLY A 36 1.68 1.51 17.94
CA GLY A 36 1.26 1.01 19.24
C GLY A 36 1.40 -0.51 19.34
N TYR A 37 0.81 -1.06 20.39
CA TYR A 37 0.87 -2.49 20.69
C TYR A 37 -0.51 -3.03 21.04
N GLU A 38 -0.83 -4.20 20.47
CA GLU A 38 -1.97 -5.00 20.88
C GLU A 38 -1.63 -5.82 22.12
N ALA A 39 -2.46 -5.69 23.16
CA ALA A 39 -2.34 -6.45 24.39
C ALA A 39 -3.08 -7.78 24.29
N LEU A 40 -2.32 -8.87 24.26
CA LEU A 40 -2.83 -10.23 24.14
C LEU A 40 -2.67 -10.98 25.46
N THR A 41 -3.79 -11.35 26.07
CA THR A 41 -3.78 -12.01 27.38
C THR A 41 -3.44 -13.50 27.27
N ARG A 42 -2.66 -13.99 28.23
CA ARG A 42 -2.37 -15.40 28.49
C ARG A 42 -2.63 -15.72 29.95
N GLY A 43 -3.24 -16.86 30.21
CA GLY A 43 -3.27 -17.42 31.57
C GLY A 43 -1.93 -18.05 31.95
N PRO A 44 -1.84 -18.67 33.13
CA PRO A 44 -0.60 -19.30 33.61
C PRO A 44 -0.11 -20.37 32.62
N SER A 45 1.19 -20.36 32.29
CA SER A 45 1.79 -21.25 31.28
C SER A 45 1.68 -22.74 31.62
N ASN A 46 1.57 -23.06 32.91
CA ASN A 46 1.39 -24.41 33.44
C ASN A 46 -0.09 -24.81 33.65
N SER A 47 -1.04 -24.02 33.13
CA SER A 47 -2.48 -24.27 33.24
C SER A 47 -3.10 -24.53 31.87
N ALA A 48 -4.14 -25.38 31.78
CA ALA A 48 -4.89 -25.49 30.52
C ALA A 48 -5.76 -24.25 30.23
N LEU A 49 -5.79 -23.27 31.15
CA LEU A 49 -6.32 -21.93 30.91
C LEU A 49 -5.23 -20.95 30.40
N HIS A 50 -4.06 -21.44 29.98
CA HIS A 50 -3.05 -20.60 29.32
C HIS A 50 -3.58 -19.93 28.05
N SER A 51 -4.27 -20.71 27.22
CA SER A 51 -4.87 -20.23 25.96
C SER A 51 -6.03 -19.27 26.24
N PRO A 52 -6.07 -18.09 25.59
CA PRO A 52 -7.16 -17.14 25.76
C PRO A 52 -8.51 -17.75 25.37
N VAL A 53 -8.56 -18.58 24.32
CA VAL A 53 -9.81 -19.24 23.88
C VAL A 53 -10.42 -20.07 25.02
N SER A 54 -9.61 -20.91 25.67
CA SER A 54 -10.07 -21.75 26.78
C SER A 54 -10.39 -20.93 28.03
N LEU A 55 -9.58 -19.92 28.34
CA LEU A 55 -9.77 -19.04 29.49
C LEU A 55 -11.10 -18.27 29.42
N PHE A 56 -11.39 -17.64 28.28
CA PHE A 56 -12.62 -16.87 28.07
C PHE A 56 -13.86 -17.76 27.97
N ALA A 57 -13.74 -18.95 27.36
CA ALA A 57 -14.85 -19.91 27.31
C ALA A 57 -15.28 -20.34 28.73
N VAL A 58 -14.32 -20.65 29.60
CA VAL A 58 -14.61 -21.02 31.01
C VAL A 58 -15.17 -19.84 31.80
N ALA A 59 -14.64 -18.63 31.60
CA ALA A 59 -15.16 -17.43 32.27
C ALA A 59 -16.61 -17.11 31.87
N ARG A 60 -16.96 -17.30 30.60
CA ARG A 60 -18.34 -17.15 30.12
C ARG A 60 -19.27 -18.20 30.73
N GLN A 61 -18.86 -19.46 30.76
CA GLN A 61 -19.63 -20.53 31.41
C GLN A 61 -19.83 -20.28 32.92
N ALA A 62 -18.86 -19.62 33.56
CA ALA A 62 -18.93 -19.26 34.98
C ALA A 62 -19.73 -17.98 35.26
N GLY A 63 -20.17 -17.23 34.24
CA GLY A 63 -20.79 -15.91 34.41
C GLY A 63 -19.83 -14.86 34.99
N ARG A 64 -18.51 -15.00 34.77
CA ARG A 64 -17.45 -14.12 35.31
C ARG A 64 -16.62 -13.47 34.20
N LEU A 65 -17.20 -13.30 33.01
CA LEU A 65 -16.53 -12.73 31.85
C LEU A 65 -16.05 -11.28 32.11
N SER A 66 -16.94 -10.41 32.61
CA SER A 66 -16.60 -9.02 32.93
C SER A 66 -15.50 -8.88 33.99
N GLU A 67 -15.47 -9.78 34.97
CA GLU A 67 -14.42 -9.80 35.99
C GLU A 67 -13.05 -10.18 35.38
N LEU A 68 -13.04 -11.20 34.52
CA LEU A 68 -11.85 -11.59 33.78
C LEU A 68 -11.35 -10.46 32.87
N GLU A 69 -12.22 -9.85 32.05
CA GLU A 69 -11.82 -8.76 31.15
C GLU A 69 -11.28 -7.54 31.89
N LEU A 70 -11.82 -7.23 33.08
CA LEU A 70 -11.28 -6.18 33.93
C LEU A 70 -9.87 -6.52 34.41
N ALA A 71 -9.63 -7.77 34.82
CA ALA A 71 -8.30 -8.26 35.22
C ALA A 71 -7.31 -8.26 34.03
N CYS A 72 -7.75 -8.63 32.82
CA CYS A 72 -6.96 -8.56 31.59
C CYS A 72 -6.54 -7.12 31.29
N ARG A 73 -7.48 -6.17 31.32
CA ARG A 73 -7.20 -4.74 31.11
C ARG A 73 -6.25 -4.17 32.17
N GLU A 74 -6.44 -4.54 33.43
CA GLU A 74 -5.54 -4.11 34.51
C GLU A 74 -4.11 -4.64 34.29
N SER A 75 -3.96 -5.91 33.91
CA SER A 75 -2.66 -6.49 33.55
C SER A 75 -2.01 -5.76 32.38
N ALA A 76 -2.77 -5.50 31.30
CA ALA A 76 -2.28 -4.81 30.12
C ALA A 76 -1.80 -3.38 30.44
N CYS A 77 -2.63 -2.59 31.13
CA CYS A 77 -2.30 -1.21 31.52
C CYS A 77 -1.07 -1.17 32.45
N ARG A 78 -1.03 -2.07 33.44
CA ARG A 78 0.10 -2.17 34.37
C ARG A 78 1.40 -2.47 33.62
N ARG A 79 1.41 -3.51 32.78
CA ARG A 79 2.61 -3.94 32.05
C ARG A 79 3.06 -2.92 31.02
N PHE A 80 2.13 -2.26 30.33
CA PHE A 80 2.43 -1.20 29.37
C PHE A 80 3.12 -0.01 30.05
N SER A 81 2.61 0.41 31.20
CA SER A 81 3.18 1.50 32.02
C SER A 81 4.52 1.11 32.66
N GLU A 82 4.62 -0.07 33.28
CA GLU A 82 5.86 -0.58 33.88
C GLU A 82 7.02 -0.62 32.88
N GLN A 83 6.74 -1.02 31.63
CA GLN A 83 7.73 -1.11 30.56
C GLN A 83 8.01 0.23 29.86
N LYS A 84 7.20 1.26 30.13
CA LYS A 84 7.25 2.56 29.45
C LYS A 84 7.18 2.41 27.92
N LEU A 85 6.22 1.62 27.45
CA LEU A 85 5.99 1.49 26.02
C LEU A 85 5.41 2.81 25.47
N GLU A 86 5.89 3.20 24.29
CA GLU A 86 5.43 4.40 23.58
C GLU A 86 4.33 4.06 22.57
N GLY A 87 3.55 5.06 22.17
CA GLY A 87 2.46 4.87 21.20
C GLY A 87 1.14 4.45 21.84
N LYS A 88 0.29 3.77 21.06
CA LYS A 88 -1.05 3.38 21.46
C LYS A 88 -1.09 1.98 22.12
N LEU A 89 -2.01 1.78 23.05
CA LEU A 89 -2.34 0.50 23.67
C LEU A 89 -3.70 0.04 23.14
N PHE A 90 -3.71 -1.07 22.41
CA PHE A 90 -4.94 -1.67 21.91
C PHE A 90 -5.44 -2.73 22.90
N LEU A 91 -6.69 -2.59 23.34
CA LEU A 91 -7.34 -3.41 24.36
C LEU A 91 -8.58 -4.08 23.79
N ASN A 92 -8.55 -5.40 23.77
CA ASN A 92 -9.67 -6.26 23.43
C ASN A 92 -10.81 -6.15 24.46
N ILE A 93 -12.03 -5.87 24.00
CA ILE A 93 -13.26 -5.84 24.81
C ILE A 93 -14.38 -6.54 24.04
N SER A 94 -15.09 -7.46 24.72
CA SER A 94 -16.29 -8.06 24.13
C SER A 94 -17.50 -7.13 24.23
N PRO A 95 -18.37 -7.09 23.19
CA PRO A 95 -19.63 -6.36 23.26
C PRO A 95 -20.52 -6.80 24.45
N GLU A 96 -20.50 -8.08 24.82
CA GLU A 96 -21.22 -8.62 25.98
C GLU A 96 -20.86 -7.88 27.28
N SER A 97 -19.56 -7.65 27.54
CA SER A 97 -19.13 -6.97 28.77
C SER A 97 -19.52 -5.49 28.80
N LEU A 98 -19.62 -4.84 27.64
CA LEU A 98 -20.07 -3.45 27.51
C LEU A 98 -21.56 -3.27 27.82
N LEU A 99 -22.35 -4.31 27.58
CA LEU A 99 -23.81 -4.29 27.73
C LEU A 99 -24.28 -4.79 29.11
N GLU A 100 -23.39 -5.33 29.93
CA GLU A 100 -23.76 -5.80 31.27
C GLU A 100 -24.20 -4.63 32.18
N PRO A 101 -25.38 -4.72 32.82
CA PRO A 101 -25.86 -3.70 33.76
C PRO A 101 -24.92 -3.47 34.95
N SER A 102 -24.10 -4.48 35.26
CA SER A 102 -23.13 -4.47 36.35
C SER A 102 -21.76 -3.90 35.94
N HIS A 103 -21.60 -3.40 34.71
CA HIS A 103 -20.39 -2.73 34.25
C HIS A 103 -20.46 -1.22 34.55
N PRO A 104 -19.97 -0.73 35.71
CA PRO A 104 -20.03 0.69 36.02
C PRO A 104 -19.19 1.50 35.02
N PRO A 105 -19.74 2.60 34.48
CA PRO A 105 -19.00 3.46 33.56
C PRO A 105 -17.73 3.99 34.23
N GLY A 106 -16.64 4.07 33.47
CA GLY A 106 -15.39 4.68 33.91
C GLY A 106 -14.40 3.77 34.64
N ARG A 107 -14.63 2.45 34.77
CA ARG A 107 -13.62 1.54 35.36
C ARG A 107 -12.33 1.49 34.56
N THR A 108 -12.42 1.43 33.23
CA THR A 108 -11.25 1.51 32.36
C THR A 108 -10.51 2.84 32.58
N LEU A 109 -11.24 3.95 32.67
CA LEU A 109 -10.66 5.27 32.93
C LEU A 109 -9.93 5.33 34.29
N GLN A 110 -10.51 4.75 35.35
CA GLN A 110 -9.87 4.65 36.66
C GLN A 110 -8.56 3.83 36.61
N LEU A 111 -8.54 2.73 35.85
CA LEU A 111 -7.32 1.95 35.64
C LEU A 111 -6.25 2.78 34.92
N LEU A 112 -6.63 3.48 33.85
CA LEU A 112 -5.70 4.35 33.13
C LEU A 112 -5.13 5.46 34.00
N GLN A 113 -5.96 6.13 34.80
CA GLN A 113 -5.52 7.14 35.77
C GLN A 113 -4.53 6.56 36.78
N ARG A 114 -4.78 5.35 37.28
CA ARG A 114 -3.89 4.66 38.23
C ARG A 114 -2.50 4.37 37.65
N TYR A 115 -2.42 4.04 36.36
CA TYR A 115 -1.18 3.70 35.67
C TYR A 115 -0.58 4.85 34.84
N GLY A 116 -1.17 6.05 34.90
CA GLY A 116 -0.67 7.24 34.22
C GLY A 116 -0.79 7.19 32.69
N ILE A 117 -1.74 6.44 32.15
CA ILE A 117 -1.94 6.32 30.70
C ILE A 117 -3.06 7.29 30.27
N PRO A 118 -2.82 8.22 29.34
CA PRO A 118 -3.86 9.09 28.83
C PRO A 118 -4.87 8.28 27.97
N PRO A 119 -6.19 8.54 28.07
CA PRO A 119 -7.20 7.83 27.27
C PRO A 119 -6.98 7.90 25.76
N SER A 120 -6.40 9.00 25.27
CA SER A 120 -6.06 9.19 23.85
C SER A 120 -4.99 8.23 23.31
N GLN A 121 -4.23 7.59 24.21
CA GLN A 121 -3.30 6.51 23.86
C GLN A 121 -3.99 5.14 23.83
N VAL A 122 -5.26 5.01 24.20
CA VAL A 122 -5.92 3.70 24.24
C VAL A 122 -6.89 3.54 23.08
N VAL A 123 -6.82 2.38 22.45
CA VAL A 123 -7.75 1.93 21.41
C VAL A 123 -8.54 0.75 21.96
N ILE A 124 -9.86 0.83 21.89
CA ILE A 124 -10.77 -0.25 22.29
C ILE A 124 -11.08 -1.09 21.06
N GLU A 125 -10.69 -2.36 21.08
CA GLU A 125 -10.94 -3.32 20.01
C GLU A 125 -12.18 -4.14 20.32
N LEU A 126 -13.16 -4.11 19.43
CA LEU A 126 -14.37 -4.90 19.53
C LEU A 126 -14.19 -6.23 18.80
N THR A 127 -14.22 -7.33 19.56
CA THR A 127 -14.15 -8.70 19.01
C THR A 127 -15.52 -9.17 18.51
N GLU A 128 -15.61 -9.77 17.32
CA GLU A 128 -16.87 -10.17 16.64
C GLU A 128 -17.50 -11.48 17.19
N GLN A 129 -16.95 -12.10 18.25
CA GLN A 129 -17.31 -13.48 18.63
C GLN A 129 -18.77 -13.69 19.11
N THR A 130 -19.55 -12.63 19.33
CA THR A 130 -20.96 -12.77 19.72
C THR A 130 -21.83 -11.68 19.05
N PRO A 131 -22.85 -12.05 18.25
CA PRO A 131 -23.78 -11.08 17.68
C PRO A 131 -24.54 -10.35 18.79
N THR A 132 -24.51 -9.02 18.77
CA THR A 132 -25.36 -8.19 19.65
C THR A 132 -26.60 -7.73 18.89
N ASP A 133 -27.78 -8.04 19.42
CA ASP A 133 -29.05 -7.59 18.84
C ASP A 133 -29.39 -6.13 19.19
N ASP A 134 -28.77 -5.56 20.24
CA ASP A 134 -29.03 -4.20 20.71
C ASP A 134 -27.93 -3.20 20.33
N PHE A 135 -27.97 -2.78 19.06
CA PHE A 135 -27.03 -1.80 18.50
C PHE A 135 -27.13 -0.42 19.16
N GLY A 136 -28.29 -0.04 19.70
CA GLY A 136 -28.48 1.26 20.34
C GLY A 136 -27.66 1.37 21.62
N LEU A 137 -27.69 0.32 22.45
CA LEU A 137 -26.87 0.26 23.66
C LEU A 137 -25.37 0.20 23.34
N LEU A 138 -24.96 -0.60 22.34
CA LEU A 138 -23.56 -0.68 21.95
C LEU A 138 -23.03 0.67 21.43
N TYR A 139 -23.81 1.35 20.57
CA TYR A 139 -23.46 2.68 20.09
C TYR A 139 -23.30 3.69 21.24
N ASN A 140 -24.23 3.70 22.19
CA ASN A 140 -24.16 4.59 23.36
C ASN A 140 -22.93 4.29 24.23
N ALA A 141 -22.63 3.00 24.46
CA ALA A 141 -21.44 2.61 25.21
C ALA A 141 -20.16 3.13 24.53
N LEU A 142 -20.01 2.93 23.22
CA LEU A 142 -18.85 3.40 22.46
C LEU A 142 -18.79 4.93 22.37
N TYR A 143 -19.93 5.60 22.29
CA TYR A 143 -20.00 7.06 22.36
C TYR A 143 -19.38 7.57 23.67
N HIS A 144 -19.69 6.94 24.79
CA HIS A 144 -19.08 7.29 26.08
C HIS A 144 -17.57 7.04 26.09
N TYR A 145 -17.08 5.95 25.49
CA TYR A 145 -15.64 5.73 25.34
C TYR A 145 -14.97 6.83 24.50
N ARG A 146 -15.59 7.24 23.39
CA ARG A 146 -15.06 8.33 22.57
C ARG A 146 -15.05 9.67 23.31
N ASP A 147 -16.11 9.98 24.05
CA ASP A 147 -16.21 11.20 24.87
C ASP A 147 -15.13 11.25 25.97
N MET A 148 -14.74 10.09 26.50
CA MET A 148 -13.60 9.95 27.42
C MET A 148 -12.23 10.06 26.74
N GLY A 149 -12.17 10.12 25.40
CA GLY A 149 -10.96 10.30 24.61
C GLY A 149 -10.35 9.02 24.00
N PHE A 150 -11.04 7.87 24.09
CA PHE A 150 -10.56 6.62 23.50
C PHE A 150 -10.80 6.59 21.99
N SER A 151 -9.94 5.88 21.26
CA SER A 151 -10.22 5.48 19.87
C SER A 151 -10.90 4.11 19.83
N ILE A 152 -11.66 3.83 18.77
CA ILE A 152 -12.36 2.55 18.59
C ILE A 152 -11.79 1.81 17.38
N ALA A 153 -11.55 0.51 17.54
CA ALA A 153 -11.20 -0.41 16.47
C ALA A 153 -12.25 -1.52 16.34
N LEU A 154 -12.47 -1.97 15.11
CA LEU A 154 -13.24 -3.18 14.83
C LEU A 154 -12.27 -4.30 14.44
N ASP A 155 -12.36 -5.44 15.12
CA ASP A 155 -11.49 -6.59 14.92
C ASP A 155 -12.11 -7.65 13.99
N ASP A 156 -11.27 -8.53 13.41
CA ASP A 156 -11.66 -9.69 12.58
C ASP A 156 -12.60 -9.39 11.40
N LEU A 157 -12.44 -8.23 10.74
CA LEU A 157 -13.37 -7.83 9.67
C LEU A 157 -13.36 -8.82 8.49
N GLY A 158 -14.54 -9.39 8.22
CA GLY A 158 -14.81 -10.29 7.09
C GLY A 158 -14.83 -11.79 7.44
N ALA A 159 -14.54 -12.16 8.69
CA ALA A 159 -14.74 -13.53 9.17
C ALA A 159 -16.22 -13.84 9.55
N GLY A 160 -17.06 -12.81 9.73
CA GLY A 160 -18.46 -12.92 10.17
C GLY A 160 -19.50 -12.14 9.34
N TYR A 161 -20.77 -12.49 9.55
CA TYR A 161 -21.94 -11.96 8.81
C TYR A 161 -22.33 -10.51 9.18
N SER A 162 -21.79 -9.94 10.26
CA SER A 162 -22.24 -8.65 10.85
C SER A 162 -21.21 -7.50 10.74
N SER A 163 -19.96 -7.82 10.39
CA SER A 163 -18.80 -6.92 10.31
C SER A 163 -19.05 -5.61 9.52
N LEU A 164 -19.59 -5.69 8.29
CA LEU A 164 -19.82 -4.48 7.47
C LEU A 164 -20.94 -3.57 8.01
N ARG A 165 -21.96 -4.16 8.65
CA ARG A 165 -23.03 -3.39 9.28
C ARG A 165 -22.50 -2.65 10.50
N LEU A 166 -21.73 -3.34 11.36
CA LEU A 166 -21.05 -2.73 12.51
C LEU A 166 -20.12 -1.60 12.07
N TRP A 167 -19.36 -1.79 11.00
CA TRP A 167 -18.52 -0.73 10.45
C TRP A 167 -19.34 0.52 10.08
N SER A 168 -20.42 0.34 9.30
CA SER A 168 -21.26 1.46 8.85
C SER A 168 -21.87 2.27 10.01
N GLU A 169 -22.39 1.56 11.02
CA GLU A 169 -23.07 2.18 12.17
C GLU A 169 -22.10 2.79 13.18
N LEU A 170 -21.02 2.07 13.51
CA LEU A 170 -20.11 2.47 14.59
C LEU A 170 -19.05 3.47 14.12
N ARG A 171 -18.73 3.51 12.82
CA ARG A 171 -17.71 4.38 12.21
C ARG A 171 -16.39 4.39 13.01
N PRO A 172 -15.70 3.24 13.14
CA PRO A 172 -14.50 3.11 13.96
C PRO A 172 -13.33 3.93 13.41
N ASP A 173 -12.37 4.25 14.28
CA ASP A 173 -11.13 4.92 13.93
C ASP A 173 -10.15 3.96 13.23
N TYR A 174 -10.18 2.68 13.63
CA TYR A 174 -9.37 1.61 13.07
C TYR A 174 -10.23 0.41 12.65
N VAL A 175 -9.80 -0.30 11.62
CA VAL A 175 -10.42 -1.53 11.15
C VAL A 175 -9.30 -2.53 10.90
N LYS A 176 -9.40 -3.68 11.56
CA LYS A 176 -8.44 -4.78 11.39
C LYS A 176 -8.99 -5.77 10.38
N ILE A 177 -8.22 -6.05 9.33
CA ILE A 177 -8.55 -7.06 8.32
C ILE A 177 -8.01 -8.40 8.80
N ASP A 178 -8.90 -9.37 8.94
CA ASP A 178 -8.56 -10.70 9.44
C ASP A 178 -7.49 -11.39 8.58
N ARG A 179 -6.69 -12.23 9.25
CA ARG A 179 -5.65 -13.06 8.63
C ARG A 179 -6.16 -13.83 7.43
N HIS A 180 -7.41 -14.30 7.41
CA HIS A 180 -7.98 -15.06 6.30
C HIS A 180 -7.81 -14.36 4.94
N PHE A 181 -7.93 -13.02 4.90
CA PHE A 181 -7.79 -12.24 3.66
C PHE A 181 -6.33 -11.90 3.32
N ILE A 182 -5.45 -11.94 4.31
CA ILE A 182 -4.04 -11.58 4.16
C ILE A 182 -3.19 -12.80 3.78
N ASP A 183 -3.47 -13.95 4.38
CA ASP A 183 -2.77 -15.22 4.14
C ASP A 183 -2.84 -15.59 2.65
N GLY A 184 -1.68 -15.64 1.97
CA GLY A 184 -1.59 -15.96 0.55
C GLY A 184 -2.14 -14.89 -0.40
N ILE A 185 -2.37 -13.65 0.05
CA ILE A 185 -2.91 -12.55 -0.80
C ILE A 185 -2.10 -12.30 -2.08
N HIS A 186 -0.79 -12.56 -2.04
CA HIS A 186 0.11 -12.40 -3.18
C HIS A 186 -0.16 -13.38 -4.33
N GLN A 187 -0.91 -14.45 -4.09
CA GLN A 187 -1.26 -15.46 -5.10
C GLN A 187 -2.72 -15.38 -5.54
N ASP A 188 -3.56 -14.64 -4.81
CA ASP A 188 -5.01 -14.66 -4.96
C ASP A 188 -5.55 -13.29 -5.39
N ALA A 189 -6.02 -13.19 -6.63
CA ALA A 189 -6.60 -11.96 -7.17
C ALA A 189 -7.91 -11.56 -6.46
N VAL A 190 -8.70 -12.54 -6.01
CA VAL A 190 -9.98 -12.27 -5.34
C VAL A 190 -9.74 -11.67 -3.96
N LYS A 191 -8.75 -12.18 -3.21
CA LYS A 191 -8.35 -11.57 -1.93
C LYS A 191 -7.86 -10.14 -2.11
N ARG A 192 -7.08 -9.88 -3.18
CA ARG A 192 -6.64 -8.51 -3.53
C ARG A 192 -7.81 -7.57 -3.81
N GLU A 193 -8.79 -7.99 -4.62
CA GLU A 193 -9.98 -7.16 -4.88
C GLU A 193 -10.80 -6.89 -3.62
N PHE A 194 -10.92 -7.89 -2.74
CA PHE A 194 -11.66 -7.77 -1.50
C PHE A 194 -11.00 -6.80 -0.51
N VAL A 195 -9.70 -6.97 -0.26
CA VAL A 195 -8.90 -6.06 0.56
C VAL A 195 -8.86 -4.66 -0.06
N GLY A 196 -8.76 -4.56 -1.39
CA GLY A 196 -8.86 -3.29 -2.12
C GLY A 196 -10.19 -2.57 -1.88
N SER A 197 -11.30 -3.31 -1.92
CA SER A 197 -12.64 -2.78 -1.62
C SER A 197 -12.75 -2.30 -0.16
N MET A 198 -12.20 -3.05 0.79
CA MET A 198 -12.13 -2.65 2.20
C MET A 198 -11.32 -1.36 2.39
N LEU A 199 -10.20 -1.21 1.69
CA LEU A 199 -9.41 0.03 1.73
C LEU A 199 -10.20 1.23 1.20
N GLN A 200 -10.99 1.06 0.14
CA GLN A 200 -11.87 2.13 -0.37
C GLN A 200 -12.95 2.50 0.65
N MET A 201 -13.58 1.51 1.29
CA MET A 201 -14.57 1.75 2.35
C MET A 201 -13.96 2.49 3.54
N ALA A 202 -12.76 2.09 3.96
CA ALA A 202 -12.03 2.75 5.04
C ALA A 202 -11.67 4.19 4.71
N LYS A 203 -11.29 4.46 3.47
CA LYS A 203 -11.05 5.82 3.00
C LYS A 203 -12.33 6.67 3.07
N ALA A 204 -13.47 6.11 2.65
CA ALA A 204 -14.76 6.79 2.71
C ALA A 204 -15.23 7.05 4.16
N SER A 205 -15.01 6.09 5.07
CA SER A 205 -15.39 6.21 6.48
C SER A 205 -14.36 6.94 7.34
N ARG A 206 -13.21 7.31 6.76
CA ARG A 206 -12.04 7.85 7.49
C ARG A 206 -11.54 6.92 8.61
N ALA A 207 -11.58 5.59 8.38
CA ALA A 207 -10.96 4.59 9.26
C ALA A 207 -9.55 4.24 8.78
N LEU A 208 -8.61 3.96 9.67
CA LEU A 208 -7.29 3.40 9.32
C LEU A 208 -7.39 1.88 9.25
N VAL A 209 -6.77 1.27 8.24
CA VAL A 209 -6.77 -0.19 8.07
C VAL A 209 -5.50 -0.78 8.65
N ILE A 210 -5.67 -1.81 9.47
CA ILE A 210 -4.60 -2.66 10.00
C ILE A 210 -4.73 -4.03 9.31
N ALA A 211 -3.75 -4.41 8.50
CA ALA A 211 -3.70 -5.78 7.95
C ALA A 211 -3.03 -6.72 8.95
N GLU A 212 -3.70 -7.83 9.26
CA GLU A 212 -3.23 -8.79 10.25
C GLU A 212 -2.71 -10.10 9.68
N GLY A 213 -1.92 -10.80 10.50
CA GLY A 213 -1.52 -12.16 10.19
C GLY A 213 -0.51 -12.25 9.05
N ILE A 214 0.26 -11.18 8.81
CA ILE A 214 1.32 -11.18 7.80
C ILE A 214 2.44 -12.12 8.24
N GLU A 215 2.74 -13.13 7.44
CA GLU A 215 3.77 -14.14 7.73
C GLU A 215 4.85 -14.18 6.64
N LEU A 216 4.57 -13.69 5.43
CA LEU A 216 5.46 -13.74 4.28
C LEU A 216 5.83 -12.35 3.74
N GLN A 217 7.04 -12.22 3.20
CA GLN A 217 7.54 -10.95 2.66
C GLN A 217 6.73 -10.50 1.42
N GLU A 218 6.26 -11.47 0.64
CA GLU A 218 5.45 -11.29 -0.55
C GLU A 218 4.06 -10.74 -0.20
N GLU A 219 3.47 -11.18 0.91
CA GLU A 219 2.21 -10.61 1.43
C GLU A 219 2.40 -9.15 1.82
N LEU A 220 3.49 -8.85 2.55
CA LEU A 220 3.81 -7.48 2.93
C LEU A 220 4.02 -6.56 1.72
N ALA A 221 4.72 -7.04 0.70
CA ALA A 221 4.94 -6.28 -0.54
C ALA A 221 3.62 -5.91 -1.23
N VAL A 222 2.72 -6.88 -1.39
CA VAL A 222 1.40 -6.65 -1.98
C VAL A 222 0.57 -5.66 -1.14
N LEU A 223 0.59 -5.78 0.18
CA LEU A 223 -0.12 -4.83 1.06
C LEU A 223 0.44 -3.40 0.97
N ILE A 224 1.77 -3.25 0.84
CA ILE A 224 2.42 -1.96 0.60
C ILE A 224 1.95 -1.36 -0.74
N ASP A 225 1.89 -2.16 -1.80
CA ASP A 225 1.47 -1.72 -3.13
C ASP A 225 -0.01 -1.34 -3.17
N MET A 226 -0.85 -2.08 -2.45
CA MET A 226 -2.27 -1.78 -2.29
C MET A 226 -2.54 -0.53 -1.43
N GLY A 227 -1.53 -0.02 -0.73
CA GLY A 227 -1.63 1.20 0.08
C GLY A 227 -2.16 0.97 1.49
N VAL A 228 -1.98 -0.22 2.05
CA VAL A 228 -2.22 -0.48 3.47
C VAL A 228 -1.21 0.33 4.30
N GLU A 229 -1.68 1.00 5.35
CA GLU A 229 -0.85 1.88 6.17
C GLU A 229 -0.30 1.21 7.43
N LEU A 230 -1.12 0.39 8.08
CA LEU A 230 -0.79 -0.26 9.35
C LEU A 230 -0.75 -1.77 9.16
N VAL A 231 0.25 -2.41 9.74
CA VAL A 231 0.49 -3.84 9.57
C VAL A 231 0.87 -4.50 10.88
N GLN A 232 0.39 -5.73 11.06
CA GLN A 232 0.69 -6.60 12.18
C GLN A 232 0.84 -8.05 11.68
N GLY A 233 1.84 -8.78 12.18
CA GLY A 233 2.05 -10.16 11.77
C GLY A 233 3.32 -10.77 12.34
N TYR A 234 3.44 -12.08 12.23
CA TYR A 234 4.61 -12.82 12.75
C TYR A 234 5.88 -12.55 11.94
N LEU A 235 5.73 -12.11 10.69
CA LEU A 235 6.84 -11.60 9.90
C LEU A 235 7.56 -10.45 10.60
N LEU A 236 6.79 -9.55 11.22
CA LEU A 236 7.31 -8.36 11.91
C LEU A 236 7.73 -8.71 13.33
N SER A 237 6.80 -9.24 14.12
CA SER A 237 7.06 -9.69 15.49
C SER A 237 5.90 -10.55 15.99
N ARG A 238 6.24 -11.63 16.70
CA ARG A 238 5.27 -12.39 17.48
C ARG A 238 4.89 -11.61 18.76
N PRO A 239 3.74 -11.90 19.38
CA PRO A 239 3.40 -11.40 20.71
C PRO A 239 4.45 -11.82 21.73
N GLN A 240 4.97 -10.87 22.49
CA GLN A 240 6.00 -11.15 23.49
C GLN A 240 5.89 -10.22 24.70
N GLU A 241 6.45 -10.64 25.83
CA GLU A 241 6.36 -9.85 27.08
C GLU A 241 7.10 -8.51 26.97
N HIS A 242 8.21 -8.48 26.22
CA HIS A 242 9.05 -7.31 26.00
C HIS A 242 9.12 -7.03 24.50
N PRO A 243 8.14 -6.30 23.93
CA PRO A 243 8.06 -6.12 22.48
C PRO A 243 9.21 -5.25 21.94
N PRO A 244 9.56 -5.41 20.65
CA PRO A 244 10.52 -4.53 20.00
C PRO A 244 10.02 -3.08 20.01
N ARG A 245 10.94 -2.12 20.09
CA ARG A 245 10.63 -0.67 20.15
C ARG A 245 11.02 0.09 18.89
N ASP A 246 11.82 -0.51 18.03
CA ASP A 246 12.32 0.10 16.79
C ASP A 246 11.71 -0.60 15.58
N ALA A 247 10.80 0.09 14.88
CA ALA A 247 10.19 -0.42 13.65
C ALA A 247 11.18 -0.58 12.50
N ARG A 248 12.32 0.14 12.49
CA ARG A 248 13.31 0.03 11.41
C ARG A 248 13.99 -1.33 11.39
N ALA A 249 14.07 -1.99 12.54
CA ALA A 249 14.58 -3.35 12.66
C ALA A 249 13.55 -4.42 12.24
N LEU A 250 12.25 -4.08 12.24
CA LEU A 250 11.15 -5.01 11.92
C LEU A 250 10.76 -4.97 10.44
N LEU A 251 10.95 -3.83 9.78
CA LEU A 251 10.65 -3.65 8.37
C LEU A 251 11.87 -4.01 7.51
N PRO A 252 11.67 -4.63 6.33
CA PRO A 252 12.75 -4.84 5.37
C PRO A 252 13.45 -3.50 5.05
N LYS A 253 14.77 -3.58 4.84
CA LYS A 253 15.55 -2.45 4.34
C LYS A 253 15.04 -2.15 2.93
N THR A 254 14.51 -0.95 2.74
CA THR A 254 14.19 -0.46 1.40
C THR A 254 15.51 -0.28 0.67
N ASP A 255 15.81 -1.16 -0.30
CA ASP A 255 16.90 -0.93 -1.24
C ASP A 255 16.51 0.29 -2.10
N PRO A 256 17.28 1.40 -2.06
CA PRO A 256 16.98 2.60 -2.84
C PRO A 256 17.10 2.38 -4.36
N THR A 257 17.54 1.20 -4.79
CA THR A 257 17.92 0.85 -6.17
C THR A 257 16.86 0.10 -6.95
N ALA A 258 15.75 -0.31 -6.34
CA ALA A 258 14.60 -0.87 -7.05
C ALA A 258 13.77 0.27 -7.70
N LEU A 259 14.41 1.01 -8.62
CA LEU A 259 13.74 1.96 -9.51
C LEU A 259 12.86 1.16 -10.47
N ALA A 260 11.56 1.29 -10.29
CA ALA A 260 10.58 0.65 -11.12
C ALA A 260 10.63 1.16 -12.56
N LEU A 261 10.60 0.24 -13.53
CA LEU A 261 10.59 0.59 -14.95
C LEU A 261 9.29 1.28 -15.38
N SER A 262 8.22 1.10 -14.58
CA SER A 262 6.91 1.76 -14.70
C SER A 262 6.85 3.14 -14.03
N GLU A 263 7.81 3.50 -13.17
CA GLU A 263 7.80 4.79 -12.50
C GLU A 263 8.42 5.85 -13.43
N GLU A 264 7.54 6.68 -14.00
CA GLU A 264 7.88 8.07 -14.24
C GLU A 264 8.22 8.69 -12.88
N GLY A 265 9.47 8.54 -12.45
CA GLY A 265 10.02 9.29 -11.33
C GLY A 265 10.03 10.76 -11.73
N SER A 266 8.89 11.44 -11.61
CA SER A 266 8.85 12.89 -11.64
C SER A 266 9.68 13.34 -10.43
N ASP A 267 10.83 13.93 -10.72
CA ASP A 267 11.69 14.53 -9.72
C ASP A 267 10.89 15.52 -8.87
N LEU A 268 10.99 15.40 -7.54
CA LEU A 268 10.36 16.32 -6.59
C LEU A 268 10.87 17.76 -6.79
N SER A 269 11.94 17.96 -7.58
CA SER A 269 12.40 19.27 -8.02
C SER A 269 11.30 20.14 -8.65
N ALA A 270 10.31 19.55 -9.34
CA ALA A 270 9.16 20.29 -9.89
C ALA A 270 8.25 20.91 -8.80
N LEU A 271 8.31 20.39 -7.58
CA LEU A 271 7.54 20.85 -6.42
C LEU A 271 8.32 21.79 -5.51
N LEU A 272 9.63 21.93 -5.75
CA LEU A 272 10.54 22.70 -4.92
C LEU A 272 10.34 24.20 -5.13
N ASN A 273 9.78 24.86 -4.11
CA ASN A 273 9.80 26.31 -4.00
C ASN A 273 10.99 26.72 -3.13
N LEU A 274 11.97 27.39 -3.74
CA LEU A 274 13.12 27.96 -3.04
C LEU A 274 12.67 29.17 -2.22
N LEU A 275 12.27 28.90 -0.98
CA LEU A 275 11.84 29.90 -0.02
C LEU A 275 12.86 30.03 1.12
N PRO A 276 13.13 31.26 1.59
CA PRO A 276 14.06 31.47 2.70
C PRO A 276 13.51 30.83 3.97
N ALA A 277 14.39 30.27 4.79
CA ALA A 277 14.07 29.78 6.13
C ALA A 277 14.63 30.73 7.20
N VAL A 278 14.18 30.56 8.45
CA VAL A 278 14.64 31.36 9.58
C VAL A 278 15.35 30.49 10.61
N GLN A 279 16.31 31.07 11.33
CA GLN A 279 16.99 30.39 12.43
C GLN A 279 16.08 30.29 13.65
N GLN A 280 16.21 29.25 14.47
CA GLN A 280 15.40 29.07 15.69
C GLN A 280 15.47 30.25 16.68
N THR A 281 16.56 31.01 16.66
CA THR A 281 16.81 32.19 17.50
C THR A 281 16.21 33.48 16.93
N THR A 282 15.68 33.45 15.71
CA THR A 282 15.13 34.63 15.03
C THR A 282 14.00 35.24 15.84
N PRO A 283 14.01 36.56 16.12
CA PRO A 283 12.92 37.22 16.84
C PRO A 283 11.60 37.11 16.07
N THR A 284 10.51 36.85 16.81
CA THR A 284 9.17 36.72 16.23
C THR A 284 8.76 37.94 15.39
N ALA A 285 9.16 39.16 15.80
CA ALA A 285 8.93 40.39 15.05
C ALA A 285 9.52 40.37 13.63
N THR A 286 10.70 39.77 13.45
CA THR A 286 11.37 39.66 12.15
C THR A 286 10.63 38.70 11.23
N VAL A 287 10.14 37.58 11.78
CA VAL A 287 9.32 36.60 11.05
C VAL A 287 7.99 37.23 10.60
N LEU A 288 7.36 38.03 11.46
CA LEU A 288 6.16 38.78 11.09
C LEU A 288 6.41 39.80 9.99
N GLU A 289 7.54 40.50 10.05
CA GLU A 289 7.92 41.45 9.01
C GLU A 289 8.15 40.74 7.66
N ALA A 290 8.73 39.53 7.67
CA ALA A 290 8.87 38.71 6.47
C ALA A 290 7.50 38.37 5.86
N PHE A 291 6.54 37.89 6.65
CA PHE A 291 5.17 37.64 6.18
C PHE A 291 4.43 38.90 5.71
N ARG A 292 4.72 40.07 6.29
CA ARG A 292 4.15 41.35 5.83
C ARG A 292 4.74 41.80 4.50
N LYS A 293 6.04 41.62 4.29
CA LYS A 293 6.74 42.01 3.05
C LYS A 293 6.36 41.12 1.87
N GLN A 294 6.09 39.84 2.11
CA GLN A 294 5.76 38.86 1.07
C GLN A 294 4.34 38.31 1.29
N ALA A 295 3.38 38.83 0.51
CA ALA A 295 1.98 38.43 0.63
C ALA A 295 1.73 36.95 0.27
N ASN A 296 2.58 36.37 -0.58
CA ASN A 296 2.52 34.98 -1.02
C ASN A 296 3.28 34.00 -0.10
N LEU A 297 3.96 34.51 0.93
CA LEU A 297 4.64 33.68 1.93
C LEU A 297 3.63 33.27 3.00
N ASN A 298 3.24 31.99 2.98
CA ASN A 298 2.25 31.43 3.90
C ASN A 298 2.88 30.66 5.06
N SER A 299 4.09 30.14 4.85
CA SER A 299 4.84 29.41 5.84
C SER A 299 6.34 29.71 5.74
N LEU A 300 7.06 29.43 6.83
CA LEU A 300 8.51 29.54 6.93
C LEU A 300 9.05 28.34 7.73
N ALA A 301 10.05 27.66 7.18
CA ALA A 301 10.80 26.64 7.92
C ALA A 301 11.68 27.30 8.99
N VAL A 302 11.80 26.64 10.13
CA VAL A 302 12.69 27.02 11.24
C VAL A 302 13.83 26.01 11.33
N LEU A 303 15.05 26.50 11.27
CA LEU A 303 16.25 25.67 11.20
C LEU A 303 17.10 25.76 12.48
N ASP A 304 17.85 24.68 12.74
CA ASP A 304 18.97 24.68 13.68
C ASP A 304 20.24 25.32 13.08
N GLU A 305 21.33 25.29 13.85
CA GLU A 305 22.64 25.83 13.43
C GLU A 305 23.25 25.03 12.26
N GLN A 306 22.85 23.77 12.10
CA GLN A 306 23.31 22.83 11.09
C GLN A 306 22.44 22.83 9.82
N GLN A 307 21.47 23.76 9.70
CA GLN A 307 20.51 23.87 8.59
C GLN A 307 19.50 22.71 8.50
N HIS A 308 19.30 21.94 9.57
CA HIS A 308 18.22 20.97 9.63
C HIS A 308 16.91 21.65 10.03
N PRO A 309 15.78 21.28 9.43
CA PRO A 309 14.49 21.77 9.85
C PRO A 309 14.12 21.17 11.21
N ILE A 310 13.76 22.04 12.15
CA ILE A 310 13.30 21.67 13.50
C ILE A 310 11.87 22.14 13.78
N GLY A 311 11.28 22.90 12.87
CA GLY A 311 9.89 23.35 12.98
C GLY A 311 9.43 24.12 11.74
N ILE A 312 8.14 24.44 11.73
CA ILE A 312 7.52 25.29 10.71
C ILE A 312 6.63 26.34 11.38
N VAL A 313 6.52 27.50 10.75
CA VAL A 313 5.65 28.59 11.20
C VAL A 313 4.68 28.94 10.09
N HIS A 314 3.38 28.89 10.39
CA HIS A 314 2.34 29.32 9.47
C HIS A 314 1.88 30.75 9.78
N ARG A 315 1.64 31.53 8.73
CA ARG A 315 1.18 32.91 8.82
C ARG A 315 -0.15 33.02 9.58
N SER A 316 -1.10 32.13 9.32
CA SER A 316 -2.42 32.11 9.97
C SER A 316 -2.27 31.89 11.47
N THR A 317 -1.62 30.80 11.88
CA THR A 317 -1.41 30.46 13.29
C THR A 317 -0.65 31.55 14.04
N LEU A 318 0.41 32.09 13.44
CA LEU A 318 1.18 33.16 14.06
C LEU A 318 0.34 34.44 14.22
N SER A 319 -0.49 34.77 13.22
CA SER A 319 -1.39 35.93 13.27
C SER A 319 -2.46 35.75 14.34
N ASP A 320 -3.07 34.57 14.45
CA ASP A 320 -4.10 34.26 15.44
C ASP A 320 -3.58 34.37 16.87
N ILE A 321 -2.35 33.89 17.13
CA ILE A 321 -1.69 34.03 18.44
C ILE A 321 -1.49 35.50 18.79
N LEU A 322 -1.11 36.33 17.82
CA LEU A 322 -0.77 37.74 18.05
C LEU A 322 -1.98 38.67 18.12
N LEU A 323 -3.13 38.24 17.61
CA LEU A 323 -4.42 38.91 17.78
C LEU A 323 -4.93 38.82 19.22
N GLN A 324 -4.39 37.91 20.05
CA GLN A 324 -4.73 37.86 21.47
C GLN A 324 -4.23 39.09 22.24
N PRO A 325 -4.97 39.58 23.24
CA PRO A 325 -4.58 40.74 24.04
C PRO A 325 -3.16 40.60 24.62
N PHE A 326 -2.35 41.65 24.50
CA PHE A 326 -0.96 41.73 24.99
C PHE A 326 0.04 40.74 24.34
N ALA A 327 -0.38 39.85 23.44
CA ALA A 327 0.49 38.83 22.85
C ALA A 327 1.64 39.43 22.03
N THR A 328 1.36 40.48 21.26
CA THR A 328 2.39 41.15 20.45
C THR A 328 3.54 41.68 21.31
N GLU A 329 3.24 42.34 22.43
CA GLU A 329 4.26 42.88 23.36
C GLU A 329 5.01 41.75 24.08
N LEU A 330 4.33 40.65 24.37
CA LEU A 330 4.88 39.52 25.11
C LEU A 330 5.81 38.62 24.26
N TYR A 331 5.55 38.52 22.96
CA TYR A 331 6.21 37.56 22.07
C TYR A 331 7.10 38.18 20.98
N ALA A 332 6.92 39.45 20.61
CA ALA A 332 7.67 40.07 19.51
C ALA A 332 9.20 39.92 19.61
N ARG A 333 9.77 40.02 20.81
CA ARG A 333 11.22 39.89 21.06
C ARG A 333 11.67 38.46 21.37
N LYS A 334 10.74 37.53 21.55
CA LYS A 334 11.07 36.13 21.86
C LYS A 334 11.46 35.39 20.57
N PRO A 335 12.34 34.37 20.69
CA PRO A 335 12.74 33.56 19.55
C PRO A 335 11.53 32.81 18.99
N ILE A 336 11.50 32.66 17.67
CA ILE A 336 10.39 32.01 16.95
C ILE A 336 10.21 30.55 17.35
N SER A 337 11.27 29.90 17.86
CA SER A 337 11.22 28.53 18.40
C SER A 337 10.17 28.31 19.50
N ARG A 338 9.67 29.37 20.14
CA ARG A 338 8.58 29.27 21.14
C ARG A 338 7.18 29.22 20.53
N LEU A 339 7.04 29.57 19.26
CA LEU A 339 5.75 29.70 18.56
C LEU A 339 5.68 28.83 17.29
N MET A 340 6.77 28.17 16.92
CA MET A 340 6.80 27.22 15.80
C MET A 340 6.05 25.94 16.16
N SER A 341 5.54 25.26 15.13
CA SER A 341 5.06 23.88 15.23
C SER A 341 6.24 22.93 15.05
N ASP A 342 6.37 21.95 15.95
CA ASP A 342 7.28 20.81 15.81
C ASP A 342 6.67 19.65 15.00
N ASP A 343 5.34 19.67 14.81
CA ASP A 343 4.63 18.81 13.87
C ASP A 343 4.66 19.44 12.47
N PHE A 344 5.55 18.93 11.62
CA PHE A 344 5.66 19.29 10.20
C PHE A 344 5.99 18.06 9.35
N LEU A 345 5.68 18.11 8.05
CA LEU A 345 6.08 17.09 7.09
C LEU A 345 7.39 17.52 6.44
N ALA A 346 8.39 16.64 6.47
CA ALA A 346 9.64 16.81 5.76
C ALA A 346 9.89 15.61 4.84
N VAL A 347 10.28 15.88 3.61
CA VAL A 347 10.52 14.88 2.56
C VAL A 347 11.91 15.07 1.97
N GLU A 348 12.57 13.98 1.61
CA GLU A 348 13.85 14.02 0.89
C GLU A 348 13.59 14.19 -0.61
N LEU A 349 14.39 15.01 -1.28
CA LEU A 349 14.28 15.24 -2.73
C LEU A 349 14.39 13.93 -3.53
N SER A 350 15.08 12.92 -3.00
CA SER A 350 15.21 11.60 -3.61
C SER A 350 13.98 10.69 -3.47
N GLN A 351 12.96 11.07 -2.70
CA GLN A 351 11.73 10.30 -2.58
C GLN A 351 10.88 10.42 -3.84
N SER A 352 10.05 9.40 -4.14
CA SER A 352 9.16 9.44 -5.30
C SER A 352 7.91 10.29 -5.03
N LEU A 353 7.32 10.84 -6.08
CA LEU A 353 6.05 11.60 -5.98
C LEU A 353 4.93 10.76 -5.33
N GLN A 354 4.88 9.47 -5.60
CA GLN A 354 3.91 8.57 -4.96
C GLN A 354 4.15 8.45 -3.45
N GLN A 355 5.40 8.30 -3.02
CA GLN A 355 5.74 8.26 -1.59
C GLN A 355 5.30 9.55 -0.89
N VAL A 356 5.60 10.71 -1.48
CA VAL A 356 5.17 12.01 -0.95
C VAL A 356 3.64 12.14 -0.93
N SER A 357 2.96 11.70 -1.99
CA SER A 357 1.49 11.67 -2.06
C SER A 357 0.86 10.83 -0.96
N ARG A 358 1.44 9.65 -0.66
CA ARG A 358 0.99 8.78 0.43
C ARG A 358 1.18 9.45 1.79
N LEU A 359 2.35 10.06 2.05
CA LEU A 359 2.63 10.81 3.28
C LEU A 359 1.68 11.99 3.49
N ILE A 360 1.34 12.70 2.42
CA ILE A 360 0.36 13.78 2.46
C ILE A 360 -1.04 13.23 2.76
N THR A 361 -1.44 12.16 2.07
CA THR A 361 -2.80 11.60 2.19
C THR A 361 -3.03 10.95 3.56
N SER A 362 -2.02 10.37 4.19
CA SER A 362 -2.12 9.85 5.56
C SER A 362 -2.30 10.96 6.59
N ARG A 363 -1.57 12.09 6.43
CA ARG A 363 -1.68 13.27 7.30
C ARG A 363 -2.89 14.17 7.00
N ALA A 364 -3.49 14.06 5.81
CA ALA A 364 -4.60 14.88 5.32
C ALA A 364 -5.88 14.85 6.17
N ARG A 365 -5.99 13.96 7.17
CA ARG A 365 -7.15 13.92 8.07
C ARG A 365 -7.24 15.11 9.03
N GLN A 366 -6.14 15.84 9.26
CA GLN A 366 -6.14 16.97 10.20
C GLN A 366 -5.88 18.32 9.53
N ARG A 367 -5.02 18.43 8.49
CA ARG A 367 -4.65 19.73 7.87
C ARG A 367 -4.17 19.58 6.41
N ILE A 368 -5.06 19.73 5.43
CA ILE A 368 -4.75 19.56 3.99
C ILE A 368 -3.99 20.77 3.41
N GLU A 369 -4.02 21.91 4.09
CA GLU A 369 -3.51 23.20 3.58
C GLU A 369 -2.03 23.49 3.91
N GLU A 370 -1.32 22.56 4.54
CA GLU A 370 0.05 22.82 5.00
C GLU A 370 1.10 22.61 3.90
N ASP A 371 2.03 23.55 3.82
CA ASP A 371 3.27 23.39 3.05
C ASP A 371 4.15 22.34 3.75
N PHE A 372 4.92 21.57 2.99
CA PHE A 372 5.88 20.59 3.52
C PHE A 372 7.31 21.00 3.19
N ILE A 373 8.26 20.56 4.00
CA ILE A 373 9.68 20.86 3.84
C ILE A 373 10.32 19.86 2.89
N ILE A 374 11.08 20.35 1.90
CA ILE A 374 11.89 19.52 1.02
C ILE A 374 13.36 19.66 1.46
N MET A 375 14.01 18.51 1.66
CA MET A 375 15.38 18.39 2.13
C MET A 375 16.24 17.68 1.10
N GLN A 376 17.55 17.84 1.24
CA GLN A 376 18.54 17.01 0.56
C GLN A 376 19.61 16.59 1.55
N HIS A 377 19.69 15.29 1.83
CA HIS A 377 20.60 14.73 2.85
C HIS A 377 20.37 15.36 4.25
N GLY A 378 19.10 15.54 4.62
CA GLY A 378 18.68 16.16 5.89
C GLY A 378 18.76 17.69 5.93
N VAL A 379 19.44 18.33 4.99
CA VAL A 379 19.58 19.80 4.94
C VAL A 379 18.37 20.42 4.25
N TYR A 380 17.85 21.51 4.79
CA TYR A 380 16.75 22.26 4.19
C TYR A 380 17.11 22.78 2.78
N LEU A 381 16.22 22.55 1.82
CA LEU A 381 16.36 23.05 0.46
C LEU A 381 15.25 24.05 0.10
N GLY A 382 14.01 23.79 0.54
CA GLY A 382 12.86 24.63 0.22
C GLY A 382 11.56 24.06 0.76
N LEU A 383 10.45 24.58 0.26
CA LEU A 383 9.09 24.14 0.61
C LEU A 383 8.36 23.59 -0.62
N GLY A 384 7.54 22.56 -0.42
CA GLY A 384 6.57 22.07 -1.39
C GLY A 384 5.15 22.33 -0.91
N ARG A 385 4.20 22.45 -1.85
CA ARG A 385 2.79 22.64 -1.53
C ARG A 385 2.00 21.39 -1.88
N VAL A 386 1.09 20.97 -1.00
CA VAL A 386 0.22 19.81 -1.23
C VAL A 386 -0.58 19.95 -2.54
N ILE A 387 -1.08 21.15 -2.86
CA ILE A 387 -1.83 21.38 -4.09
C ILE A 387 -1.00 21.16 -5.36
N ASP A 388 0.30 21.41 -5.31
CA ASP A 388 1.18 21.20 -6.46
C ASP A 388 1.46 19.71 -6.68
N VAL A 389 1.53 18.92 -5.59
CA VAL A 389 1.55 17.46 -5.67
C VAL A 389 0.30 16.94 -6.37
N LEU A 390 -0.88 17.43 -5.96
CA LEU A 390 -2.15 17.02 -6.57
C LEU A 390 -2.27 17.41 -8.04
N LYS A 391 -1.80 18.61 -8.41
CA LYS A 391 -1.73 19.06 -9.80
C LYS A 391 -0.81 18.17 -10.62
N LEU A 392 0.40 17.90 -10.13
CA LEU A 392 1.37 17.08 -10.82
C LEU A 392 0.87 15.65 -11.01
N ILE A 393 0.25 15.04 -9.99
CA ILE A 393 -0.38 13.71 -10.11
C ILE A 393 -1.51 13.74 -11.14
N THR A 394 -2.34 14.79 -11.14
CA THR A 394 -3.43 14.93 -12.11
C THR A 394 -2.89 15.07 -13.53
N GLU A 395 -1.86 15.89 -13.73
CA GLU A 395 -1.21 16.07 -15.03
C GLU A 395 -0.60 14.77 -15.55
N LEU A 396 0.09 14.02 -14.68
CA LEU A 396 0.63 12.70 -15.00
C LEU A 396 -0.48 11.72 -15.38
N LYS A 397 -1.59 11.67 -14.62
CA LYS A 397 -2.75 10.82 -14.96
C LYS A 397 -3.40 11.20 -16.28
N ILE A 398 -3.52 12.50 -16.57
CA ILE A 398 -4.03 12.99 -17.86
C ILE A 398 -3.09 12.59 -19.00
N GLN A 399 -1.78 12.70 -18.81
CA GLN A 399 -0.79 12.23 -19.79
C GLN A 399 -0.89 10.73 -20.04
N GLN A 400 -0.98 9.93 -18.98
CA GLN A 400 -1.13 8.47 -19.08
C GLN A 400 -2.40 8.09 -19.84
N ALA A 401 -3.54 8.69 -19.48
CA ALA A 401 -4.81 8.46 -20.17
C ALA A 401 -4.76 8.91 -21.64
N ARG A 402 -4.07 10.02 -21.94
CA ARG A 402 -3.93 10.52 -23.32
C ARG A 402 -3.14 9.58 -24.21
N TYR A 403 -2.15 8.88 -23.66
CA TYR A 403 -1.26 8.00 -24.42
C TYR A 403 -1.55 6.52 -24.22
N ALA A 404 -2.58 6.17 -23.47
CA ALA A 404 -3.06 4.79 -23.35
C ALA A 404 -3.80 4.36 -24.63
N ASN A 405 -3.72 3.08 -24.94
CA ASN A 405 -4.57 2.47 -25.95
C ASN A 405 -6.04 2.53 -25.49
N PRO A 406 -6.98 3.03 -26.31
CA PRO A 406 -8.35 3.30 -25.87
C PRO A 406 -9.17 2.05 -25.52
N LEU A 407 -8.79 0.88 -26.06
CA LEU A 407 -9.48 -0.37 -25.79
C LEU A 407 -8.92 -1.04 -24.53
N THR A 408 -7.61 -1.28 -24.52
CA THR A 408 -6.96 -2.08 -23.46
C THR A 408 -6.51 -1.26 -22.25
N LEU A 409 -6.50 0.07 -22.37
CA LEU A 409 -5.94 1.02 -21.39
C LEU A 409 -4.45 0.84 -21.10
N LEU A 410 -3.77 -0.08 -21.80
CA LEU A 410 -2.33 -0.26 -21.69
C LEU A 410 -1.58 0.95 -22.28
N PRO A 411 -0.36 1.24 -21.80
CA PRO A 411 0.49 2.27 -22.37
C PRO A 411 0.67 2.12 -23.89
N GLY A 412 0.44 3.19 -24.65
CA GLY A 412 0.59 3.21 -26.10
C GLY A 412 2.00 3.59 -26.56
N ASN A 413 2.11 4.02 -27.82
CA ASN A 413 3.39 4.23 -28.51
C ASN A 413 4.36 5.19 -27.80
N VAL A 414 3.85 6.30 -27.24
CA VAL A 414 4.71 7.30 -26.59
C VAL A 414 5.35 6.76 -25.29
N PRO A 415 4.58 6.22 -24.32
CA PRO A 415 5.14 5.53 -23.15
C PRO A 415 6.07 4.36 -23.50
N ILE A 416 5.74 3.58 -24.52
CA ILE A 416 6.59 2.48 -25.00
C ILE A 416 7.97 3.01 -25.41
N GLN A 417 8.01 4.05 -26.24
CA GLN A 417 9.28 4.64 -26.69
C GLN A 417 10.10 5.22 -25.53
N GLN A 418 9.44 5.84 -24.55
CA GLN A 418 10.09 6.36 -23.34
C GLN A 418 10.67 5.23 -22.49
N CYS A 419 9.95 4.12 -22.33
CA CYS A 419 10.44 2.93 -21.63
C CYS A 419 11.71 2.38 -22.28
N LEU A 420 11.69 2.16 -23.61
CA LEU A 420 12.86 1.67 -24.35
C LEU A 420 14.06 2.61 -24.25
N THR A 421 13.83 3.93 -24.34
CA THR A 421 14.88 4.93 -24.17
C THR A 421 15.51 4.86 -22.78
N ARG A 422 14.69 4.69 -21.73
CA ARG A 422 15.13 4.59 -20.34
C ARG A 422 15.96 3.33 -20.09
N LEU A 423 15.55 2.19 -20.66
CA LEU A 423 16.30 0.93 -20.58
C LEU A 423 17.73 1.08 -21.13
N LEU A 424 17.85 1.71 -22.30
CA LEU A 424 19.13 1.99 -22.95
C LEU A 424 19.99 2.93 -22.10
N GLN A 425 19.41 4.01 -21.56
CA GLN A 425 20.15 4.95 -20.70
C GLN A 425 20.62 4.31 -19.38
N GLN A 426 19.85 3.40 -18.81
CA GLN A 426 20.19 2.72 -17.57
C GLN A 426 21.19 1.57 -17.75
N GLY A 427 21.42 1.11 -18.98
CA GLY A 427 22.32 -0.01 -19.26
C GLY A 427 21.87 -1.32 -18.59
N ARG A 428 20.55 -1.54 -18.47
CA ARG A 428 20.01 -2.75 -17.85
C ARG A 428 19.90 -3.88 -18.86
N GLU A 429 20.26 -5.09 -18.42
CA GLU A 429 19.94 -6.30 -19.18
C GLU A 429 18.42 -6.53 -19.14
N SER A 430 17.81 -6.77 -20.29
CA SER A 430 16.35 -6.91 -20.40
C SER A 430 15.93 -7.66 -21.65
N MET A 431 14.75 -8.27 -21.59
CA MET A 431 14.12 -8.96 -22.72
C MET A 431 13.00 -8.09 -23.27
N ILE A 432 13.16 -7.57 -24.49
CA ILE A 432 12.10 -6.83 -25.20
C ILE A 432 11.31 -7.83 -26.04
N CYS A 433 10.07 -8.07 -25.67
CA CYS A 433 9.17 -9.05 -26.28
C CYS A 433 8.07 -8.33 -27.08
N TYR A 434 8.08 -8.47 -28.39
CA TYR A 434 6.96 -8.11 -29.25
C TYR A 434 6.01 -9.30 -29.36
N VAL A 435 4.75 -9.10 -29.03
CA VAL A 435 3.73 -10.14 -28.96
C VAL A 435 2.65 -9.82 -29.98
N ASP A 436 2.26 -10.79 -30.79
CA ASP A 436 1.28 -10.64 -31.86
C ASP A 436 0.40 -11.88 -31.99
N ILE A 437 -0.87 -11.67 -32.34
CA ILE A 437 -1.89 -12.70 -32.45
C ILE A 437 -1.94 -13.28 -33.87
N ASP A 438 -1.66 -14.57 -33.99
CA ASP A 438 -1.68 -15.25 -35.29
C ASP A 438 -3.11 -15.37 -35.84
N SER A 439 -3.28 -15.11 -37.14
CA SER A 439 -4.58 -15.23 -37.83
C SER A 439 -5.71 -14.35 -37.26
N PHE A 440 -5.38 -13.24 -36.59
CA PHE A 440 -6.37 -12.36 -35.96
C PHE A 440 -7.33 -11.68 -36.95
N LYS A 441 -6.83 -11.21 -38.10
CA LYS A 441 -7.70 -10.60 -39.13
C LYS A 441 -8.75 -11.58 -39.69
N PRO A 442 -8.38 -12.80 -40.15
CA PRO A 442 -9.36 -13.83 -40.51
C PRO A 442 -10.36 -14.15 -39.40
N PHE A 443 -9.92 -14.14 -38.14
CA PHE A 443 -10.81 -14.33 -36.99
C PHE A 443 -11.85 -13.19 -36.91
N ASN A 444 -11.44 -11.93 -37.02
CA ASN A 444 -12.34 -10.77 -37.02
C ASN A 444 -13.32 -10.79 -38.21
N ASP A 445 -12.87 -11.20 -39.38
CA ASP A 445 -13.72 -11.30 -40.57
C ASP A 445 -14.83 -12.36 -40.39
N LEU A 446 -14.58 -13.41 -39.59
CA LEU A 446 -15.54 -14.49 -39.31
C LEU A 446 -16.44 -14.22 -38.10
N TYR A 447 -15.86 -13.72 -37.00
CA TYR A 447 -16.52 -13.56 -35.70
C TYR A 447 -16.97 -12.13 -35.37
N GLY A 448 -16.54 -11.16 -36.17
CA GLY A 448 -16.82 -9.74 -35.98
C GLY A 448 -15.84 -9.05 -35.02
N TYR A 449 -15.67 -7.74 -35.22
CA TYR A 449 -14.73 -6.92 -34.45
C TYR A 449 -15.01 -6.90 -32.94
N GLY A 450 -16.27 -6.99 -32.50
CA GLY A 450 -16.59 -7.04 -31.06
C GLY A 450 -15.99 -8.26 -30.35
N ARG A 451 -15.99 -9.43 -31.00
CA ARG A 451 -15.26 -10.60 -30.48
C ARG A 451 -13.75 -10.45 -30.59
N GLY A 452 -13.27 -9.76 -31.63
CA GLY A 452 -11.87 -9.36 -31.74
C GLY A 452 -11.41 -8.53 -30.56
N ASP A 453 -12.19 -7.52 -30.17
CA ASP A 453 -11.89 -6.66 -29.04
C ASP A 453 -11.84 -7.45 -27.72
N GLU A 454 -12.74 -8.42 -27.53
CA GLU A 454 -12.69 -9.33 -26.37
C GLU A 454 -11.40 -10.16 -26.34
N VAL A 455 -10.89 -10.60 -27.50
CA VAL A 455 -9.60 -11.30 -27.62
C VAL A 455 -8.44 -10.36 -27.28
N LEU A 456 -8.45 -9.11 -27.75
CA LEU A 456 -7.41 -8.13 -27.43
C LEU A 456 -7.37 -7.81 -25.93
N LEU A 457 -8.55 -7.65 -25.31
CA LEU A 457 -8.68 -7.49 -23.86
C LEU A 457 -8.17 -8.72 -23.10
N CYS A 458 -8.46 -9.92 -23.61
CA CYS A 458 -7.96 -11.17 -23.06
C CYS A 458 -6.42 -11.23 -23.08
N LEU A 459 -5.78 -10.85 -24.20
CA LEU A 459 -4.33 -10.78 -24.30
C LEU A 459 -3.75 -9.74 -23.35
N ALA A 460 -4.33 -8.54 -23.30
CA ALA A 460 -3.90 -7.48 -22.39
C ALA A 460 -3.90 -7.94 -20.94
N GLN A 461 -4.94 -8.67 -20.52
CA GLN A 461 -5.03 -9.26 -19.18
C GLN A 461 -3.95 -10.34 -18.97
N CYS A 462 -3.79 -11.26 -19.93
CA CYS A 462 -2.76 -12.30 -19.85
C CYS A 462 -1.35 -11.71 -19.74
N LEU A 463 -1.07 -10.59 -20.43
CA LEU A 463 0.23 -9.91 -20.33
C LEU A 463 0.39 -9.23 -18.96
N ASN A 464 -0.63 -8.51 -18.48
CA ASN A 464 -0.61 -7.85 -17.17
C ASN A 464 -0.37 -8.84 -16.02
N ASP A 465 -0.95 -10.03 -16.08
CA ASP A 465 -0.81 -11.06 -15.04
C ASP A 465 0.59 -11.73 -15.03
N ARG A 466 1.46 -11.41 -15.99
CA ARG A 466 2.81 -12.00 -16.17
C ARG A 466 3.95 -11.02 -15.92
N ILE A 467 3.62 -9.74 -15.71
CA ILE A 467 4.61 -8.70 -15.40
C ILE A 467 4.62 -8.41 -13.90
N ASP A 468 5.79 -8.07 -13.38
CA ASP A 468 5.92 -7.40 -12.09
C ASP A 468 5.99 -5.88 -12.36
N PRO A 469 4.98 -5.09 -11.98
CA PRO A 469 4.94 -3.65 -12.25
C PRO A 469 6.14 -2.88 -11.70
N SER A 470 6.85 -3.42 -10.71
CA SER A 470 8.04 -2.80 -10.12
C SER A 470 9.31 -2.99 -10.95
N ARG A 471 9.30 -3.82 -12.00
CA ARG A 471 10.52 -4.10 -12.82
C ARG A 471 10.26 -4.43 -14.28
N ASP A 472 9.01 -4.67 -14.66
CA ASP A 472 8.62 -5.05 -16.00
C ASP A 472 7.71 -3.96 -16.59
N PHE A 473 7.46 -4.03 -17.88
CA PHE A 473 6.59 -3.09 -18.59
C PHE A 473 5.75 -3.82 -19.63
N VAL A 474 4.52 -3.35 -19.84
CA VAL A 474 3.66 -3.81 -20.92
C VAL A 474 3.02 -2.60 -21.61
N GLY A 475 2.87 -2.68 -22.93
CA GLY A 475 2.21 -1.68 -23.74
C GLY A 475 1.45 -2.30 -24.91
N HIS A 476 0.53 -1.53 -25.47
CA HIS A 476 -0.24 -1.90 -26.66
C HIS A 476 0.01 -0.87 -27.77
N ILE A 477 0.71 -1.31 -28.81
CA ILE A 477 1.15 -0.50 -29.95
C ILE A 477 -0.06 -0.14 -30.83
N GLY A 478 -0.84 -1.16 -31.20
CA GLY A 478 -2.11 -1.03 -31.93
C GLY A 478 -2.49 -2.32 -32.67
N GLY A 479 -3.78 -2.50 -32.97
CA GLY A 479 -4.25 -3.72 -33.62
C GLY A 479 -4.05 -4.94 -32.71
N ASP A 480 -3.32 -5.94 -33.20
CA ASP A 480 -2.88 -7.14 -32.50
C ASP A 480 -1.43 -7.05 -31.97
N ASP A 481 -0.76 -5.90 -32.09
CA ASP A 481 0.63 -5.70 -31.68
C ASP A 481 0.76 -5.20 -30.22
N PHE A 482 1.43 -5.99 -29.39
CA PHE A 482 1.76 -5.68 -28.00
C PHE A 482 3.28 -5.70 -27.76
N LEU A 483 3.71 -4.98 -26.73
CA LEU A 483 5.10 -4.95 -26.28
C LEU A 483 5.16 -5.30 -24.80
N MET A 484 6.13 -6.13 -24.42
CA MET A 484 6.42 -6.47 -23.04
C MET A 484 7.93 -6.40 -22.81
N VAL A 485 8.36 -5.79 -21.70
CA VAL A 485 9.76 -5.77 -21.26
C VAL A 485 9.85 -6.57 -19.98
N LEU A 486 10.74 -7.56 -19.97
CA LEU A 486 10.99 -8.41 -18.80
C LEU A 486 12.44 -8.23 -18.31
N GLY A 487 12.60 -7.93 -17.03
CA GLY A 487 13.92 -7.76 -16.39
C GLY A 487 14.43 -8.99 -15.65
N SER A 488 13.71 -10.10 -15.67
CA SER A 488 13.97 -11.27 -14.82
C SER A 488 14.56 -12.47 -15.57
N GLU A 489 15.35 -13.29 -14.88
CA GLU A 489 15.95 -14.51 -15.46
C GLU A 489 14.92 -15.59 -15.82
N ASP A 490 13.72 -15.54 -15.21
CA ASP A 490 12.63 -16.49 -15.46
C ASP A 490 11.74 -16.13 -16.66
N TRP A 491 12.14 -15.15 -17.48
CA TRP A 491 11.39 -14.65 -18.63
C TRP A 491 10.88 -15.76 -19.56
N ARG A 492 11.69 -16.79 -19.86
CA ARG A 492 11.27 -17.92 -20.72
C ARG A 492 10.08 -18.68 -20.15
N LYS A 493 10.10 -18.94 -18.84
CA LYS A 493 9.01 -19.63 -18.15
C LYS A 493 7.74 -18.79 -18.19
N ARG A 494 7.86 -17.47 -17.98
CA ARG A 494 6.72 -16.54 -18.06
C ARG A 494 6.13 -16.48 -19.46
N LEU A 495 6.96 -16.43 -20.50
CA LEU A 495 6.50 -16.47 -21.88
C LEU A 495 5.78 -17.79 -22.20
N ASN A 496 6.34 -18.94 -21.80
CA ASN A 496 5.66 -20.22 -22.04
C ASN A 496 4.28 -20.28 -21.36
N LEU A 497 4.19 -19.80 -20.11
CA LEU A 497 2.91 -19.71 -19.41
C LEU A 497 1.94 -18.73 -20.09
N LEU A 498 2.43 -17.60 -20.62
CA LEU A 498 1.62 -16.65 -21.39
C LEU A 498 1.02 -17.31 -22.64
N LEU A 499 1.83 -18.07 -23.39
CA LEU A 499 1.37 -18.77 -24.60
C LEU A 499 0.27 -19.79 -24.27
N GLU A 500 0.49 -20.62 -23.24
CA GLU A 500 -0.47 -21.64 -22.80
C GLU A 500 -1.78 -21.03 -22.28
N ASP A 501 -1.67 -20.00 -21.43
CA ASP A 501 -2.82 -19.34 -20.82
C ASP A 501 -3.68 -18.63 -21.86
N PHE A 502 -3.06 -17.86 -22.76
CA PHE A 502 -3.78 -17.21 -23.86
C PHE A 502 -4.50 -18.24 -24.74
N GLN A 503 -3.84 -19.34 -25.10
CA GLN A 503 -4.45 -20.38 -25.93
C GLN A 503 -5.64 -21.06 -25.21
N ASN A 504 -5.52 -21.31 -23.91
CA ASN A 504 -6.60 -21.89 -23.11
C ASN A 504 -7.79 -20.93 -22.97
N GLN A 505 -7.53 -19.66 -22.68
CA GLN A 505 -8.57 -18.64 -22.56
C GLN A 505 -9.25 -18.37 -23.91
N CYS A 506 -8.53 -18.46 -25.03
CA CYS A 506 -9.10 -18.21 -26.36
C CYS A 506 -10.17 -19.22 -26.77
N ARG A 507 -10.20 -20.43 -26.18
CA ARG A 507 -11.18 -21.47 -26.52
C ARG A 507 -12.63 -21.01 -26.36
N ARG A 508 -12.90 -20.12 -25.40
CA ARG A 508 -14.27 -19.58 -25.16
C ARG A 508 -14.78 -18.69 -26.30
N PHE A 509 -13.89 -18.17 -27.14
CA PHE A 509 -14.25 -17.30 -28.27
C PHE A 509 -14.54 -18.06 -29.56
N TYR A 510 -14.56 -19.39 -29.52
CA TYR A 510 -14.87 -20.23 -30.68
C TYR A 510 -16.24 -20.90 -30.57
N ARG A 511 -16.72 -21.41 -31.70
CA ARG A 511 -17.85 -22.34 -31.74
C ARG A 511 -17.32 -23.76 -31.54
N ALA A 512 -18.14 -24.66 -31.02
CA ALA A 512 -17.75 -26.06 -30.77
C ALA A 512 -17.18 -26.74 -32.03
N GLU A 513 -17.79 -26.49 -33.20
CA GLU A 513 -17.35 -27.02 -34.50
C GLU A 513 -15.89 -26.67 -34.86
N HIS A 514 -15.45 -25.43 -34.56
CA HIS A 514 -14.07 -25.00 -34.85
C HIS A 514 -13.08 -25.52 -33.80
N LEU A 515 -13.52 -25.70 -32.55
CA LEU A 515 -12.68 -26.30 -31.51
C LEU A 515 -12.42 -27.79 -31.78
N GLU A 516 -13.44 -28.53 -32.21
CA GLU A 516 -13.32 -29.93 -32.59
C GLU A 516 -12.43 -30.13 -33.82
N ALA A 517 -12.53 -29.22 -34.81
CA ALA A 517 -11.69 -29.25 -36.00
C ALA A 517 -10.25 -28.76 -35.75
N GLY A 518 -10.00 -27.98 -34.69
CA GLY A 518 -8.71 -27.34 -34.44
C GLY A 518 -8.37 -26.21 -35.41
N CYS A 519 -9.33 -25.78 -36.23
CA CYS A 519 -9.19 -24.73 -37.25
C CYS A 519 -10.54 -24.07 -37.56
N PHE A 520 -10.50 -22.91 -38.22
CA PHE A 520 -11.69 -22.24 -38.76
C PHE A 520 -11.48 -21.84 -40.23
N VAL A 521 -12.56 -21.78 -41.01
CA VAL A 521 -12.51 -21.40 -42.42
C VAL A 521 -12.93 -19.95 -42.58
N ALA A 522 -12.05 -19.12 -43.13
CA ALA A 522 -12.32 -17.71 -43.42
C ALA A 522 -11.85 -17.34 -44.83
N LEU A 523 -12.23 -16.15 -45.30
CA LEU A 523 -11.75 -15.63 -46.58
C LEU A 523 -10.35 -15.04 -46.39
N ASN A 524 -9.41 -15.44 -47.25
CA ASN A 524 -8.10 -14.80 -47.30
C ASN A 524 -8.17 -13.43 -48.01
N ARG A 525 -7.04 -12.73 -48.11
CA ARG A 525 -6.95 -11.40 -48.75
C ARG A 525 -7.38 -11.38 -50.23
N GLN A 526 -7.44 -12.53 -50.88
CA GLN A 526 -7.87 -12.70 -52.28
C GLN A 526 -9.34 -13.13 -52.41
N GLY A 527 -10.08 -13.19 -51.29
CA GLY A 527 -11.48 -13.61 -51.27
C GLY A 527 -11.70 -15.11 -51.45
N GLN A 528 -10.66 -15.93 -51.26
CA GLN A 528 -10.76 -17.39 -51.34
C GLN A 528 -10.93 -17.99 -49.95
N ARG A 529 -11.71 -19.07 -49.83
CA ARG A 529 -11.85 -19.82 -48.57
C ARG A 529 -10.55 -20.55 -48.26
N GLN A 530 -10.03 -20.32 -47.06
CA GLN A 530 -8.81 -20.92 -46.55
C GLN A 530 -9.02 -21.36 -45.10
N GLU A 531 -8.40 -22.47 -44.72
CA GLU A 531 -8.35 -22.95 -43.34
C GLU A 531 -7.26 -22.20 -42.56
N PHE A 532 -7.62 -21.69 -41.39
CA PHE A 532 -6.75 -21.01 -40.45
C PHE A 532 -6.73 -21.79 -39.13
N ALA A 533 -5.54 -21.95 -38.54
CA ALA A 533 -5.40 -22.52 -37.20
C ALA A 533 -6.11 -21.63 -36.16
N LEU A 534 -6.45 -22.20 -35.00
CA LEU A 534 -6.93 -21.41 -33.87
C LEU A 534 -5.88 -20.36 -33.44
N LEU A 535 -6.34 -19.26 -32.84
CA LEU A 535 -5.51 -18.16 -32.38
C LEU A 535 -4.38 -18.66 -31.49
N SER A 536 -3.16 -18.26 -31.82
CA SER A 536 -1.93 -18.43 -31.05
C SER A 536 -1.17 -17.11 -30.98
N LEU A 537 -0.08 -17.09 -30.22
CA LEU A 537 0.80 -15.93 -30.14
C LEU A 537 2.15 -16.24 -30.78
N SER A 538 2.62 -15.30 -31.58
CA SER A 538 4.01 -15.22 -32.04
C SER A 538 4.74 -14.17 -31.23
N VAL A 539 5.86 -14.55 -30.59
CA VAL A 539 6.65 -13.65 -29.74
C VAL A 539 8.06 -13.48 -30.30
N GLY A 540 8.40 -12.25 -30.69
CA GLY A 540 9.76 -11.85 -31.02
C GLY A 540 10.46 -11.28 -29.79
N VAL A 541 11.57 -11.86 -29.37
CA VAL A 541 12.33 -11.44 -28.19
C VAL A 541 13.69 -10.89 -28.62
N VAL A 542 14.04 -9.71 -28.13
CA VAL A 542 15.38 -9.15 -28.22
C VAL A 542 16.01 -9.21 -26.84
N HIS A 543 17.10 -9.96 -26.72
CA HIS A 543 17.91 -9.99 -25.52
C HIS A 543 18.89 -8.82 -25.54
N LEU A 544 18.55 -7.76 -24.80
CA LEU A 544 19.35 -6.54 -24.70
C LEU A 544 20.43 -6.72 -23.64
N HIS A 545 21.67 -6.57 -24.06
CA HIS A 545 22.84 -6.61 -23.20
C HIS A 545 23.34 -5.19 -22.83
N PRO A 546 23.76 -4.93 -21.58
CA PRO A 546 24.28 -3.63 -21.14
C PRO A 546 25.36 -3.03 -22.03
N GLU A 547 26.22 -3.89 -22.62
CA GLU A 547 27.38 -3.50 -23.43
C GLU A 547 26.99 -2.85 -24.77
N VAL A 548 25.76 -3.04 -25.24
CA VAL A 548 25.28 -2.49 -26.52
C VAL A 548 24.31 -1.32 -26.34
N CYS A 549 23.87 -1.04 -25.12
CA CYS A 549 22.89 0.01 -24.83
C CYS A 549 23.36 1.40 -25.26
N SER A 550 24.67 1.68 -25.21
CA SER A 550 25.25 2.96 -25.68
C SER A 550 25.30 3.11 -27.21
N THR A 551 25.13 2.01 -27.94
CA THR A 551 25.24 1.95 -29.40
C THR A 551 23.91 1.85 -30.14
N LEU A 552 22.80 1.68 -29.40
CA LEU A 552 21.45 1.52 -29.93
C LEU A 552 20.55 2.66 -29.48
N ASP A 553 19.58 3.03 -30.31
CA ASP A 553 18.45 3.86 -29.92
C ASP A 553 17.13 3.06 -29.81
N ALA A 554 16.10 3.71 -29.27
CA ALA A 554 14.80 3.07 -29.07
C ALA A 554 14.13 2.61 -30.37
N SER A 555 14.39 3.30 -31.49
CA SER A 555 13.83 2.96 -32.80
C SER A 555 14.49 1.71 -33.37
N GLN A 556 15.81 1.60 -33.28
CA GLN A 556 16.57 0.41 -33.68
C GLN A 556 16.20 -0.81 -32.84
N LEU A 557 15.97 -0.62 -31.53
CA LEU A 557 15.56 -1.71 -30.64
C LEU A 557 14.16 -2.23 -31.00
N ALA A 558 13.21 -1.33 -31.30
CA ALA A 558 11.89 -1.68 -31.78
C ALA A 558 11.94 -2.40 -33.14
N GLU A 559 12.85 -1.99 -34.04
CA GLU A 559 13.04 -2.63 -35.34
C GLU A 559 13.57 -4.07 -35.19
N LEU A 560 14.58 -4.29 -34.35
CA LEU A 560 15.09 -5.64 -34.04
C LEU A 560 13.99 -6.54 -33.47
N ALA A 561 13.15 -6.00 -32.59
CA ALA A 561 12.07 -6.77 -32.00
C ALA A 561 10.96 -7.09 -33.02
N SER A 562 10.67 -6.17 -33.94
CA SER A 562 9.80 -6.43 -35.10
C SER A 562 10.35 -7.50 -36.03
N GLN A 563 11.67 -7.51 -36.29
CA GLN A 563 12.34 -8.56 -37.07
C GLN A 563 12.24 -9.93 -36.37
N ALA A 564 12.52 -9.98 -35.06
CA ALA A 564 12.36 -11.19 -34.26
C ALA A 564 10.92 -11.73 -34.34
N LYS A 565 9.93 -10.83 -34.28
CA LYS A 565 8.51 -11.17 -34.41
C LYS A 565 8.20 -11.76 -35.78
N HIS A 566 8.77 -11.21 -36.86
CA HIS A 566 8.56 -11.75 -38.20
C HIS A 566 9.08 -13.20 -38.33
N HIS A 567 10.24 -13.51 -37.76
CA HIS A 567 10.75 -14.89 -37.71
C HIS A 567 9.88 -15.82 -36.85
N ALA A 568 9.32 -15.32 -35.74
CA ALA A 568 8.40 -16.11 -34.92
C ALA A 568 7.16 -16.55 -35.73
N LYS A 569 6.61 -15.66 -36.59
CA LYS A 569 5.45 -15.96 -37.45
C LYS A 569 5.69 -16.98 -38.56
N GLU A 570 6.93 -17.32 -38.87
CA GLU A 570 7.24 -18.36 -39.86
C GLU A 570 6.96 -19.77 -39.30
N VAL A 571 6.94 -19.91 -37.97
CA VAL A 571 6.59 -21.15 -37.28
C VAL A 571 5.07 -21.25 -37.12
N THR A 572 4.51 -22.41 -37.43
CA THR A 572 3.06 -22.62 -37.29
C THR A 572 2.68 -22.85 -35.82
N GLY A 573 1.76 -22.03 -35.29
CA GLY A 573 1.29 -22.11 -33.91
C GLY A 573 2.11 -21.23 -32.97
N ALA A 574 1.93 -21.41 -31.66
CA ALA A 574 2.59 -20.58 -30.65
C ALA A 574 4.12 -20.69 -30.73
N SER A 575 4.80 -19.55 -30.86
CA SER A 575 6.24 -19.52 -31.14
C SER A 575 6.95 -18.39 -30.40
N VAL A 576 8.23 -18.62 -30.10
CA VAL A 576 9.14 -17.60 -29.57
C VAL A 576 10.42 -17.62 -30.39
N HIS A 577 10.82 -16.47 -30.92
CA HIS A 577 12.09 -16.31 -31.61
C HIS A 577 12.95 -15.27 -30.89
N VAL A 578 14.22 -15.57 -30.66
CA VAL A 578 15.12 -14.72 -29.87
C VAL A 578 16.24 -14.20 -30.76
N ILE A 579 16.44 -12.89 -30.76
CA ILE A 579 17.61 -12.21 -31.33
C ILE A 579 18.48 -11.74 -30.17
N ASP A 580 19.72 -12.19 -30.13
CA ASP A 580 20.73 -11.72 -29.19
C ASP A 580 21.43 -10.47 -29.74
N THR A 581 21.43 -9.38 -28.97
CA THR A 581 22.03 -8.11 -29.40
C THR A 581 23.55 -8.16 -29.55
N LEU A 582 24.26 -9.06 -28.87
CA LEU A 582 25.69 -9.26 -29.04
C LEU A 582 26.00 -9.88 -30.40
N GLU A 583 25.18 -10.83 -30.85
CA GLU A 583 25.30 -11.47 -32.17
C GLU A 583 24.89 -10.50 -33.30
N ALA A 584 23.83 -9.72 -33.09
CA ALA A 584 23.38 -8.70 -34.03
C ALA A 584 24.42 -7.60 -34.27
N LYS A 585 25.16 -7.19 -33.22
CA LYS A 585 26.25 -6.21 -33.33
C LYS A 585 27.40 -6.72 -34.21
N VAL A 586 27.71 -8.02 -34.15
CA VAL A 586 28.72 -8.64 -35.01
C VAL A 586 28.26 -8.65 -36.47
N MET A 587 26.98 -8.96 -36.74
CA MET A 587 26.42 -8.89 -38.10
C MET A 587 26.35 -7.48 -38.69
N ILE A 588 25.96 -6.48 -37.88
CA ILE A 588 25.89 -5.08 -38.32
C ILE A 588 27.31 -4.54 -38.61
N ALA A 589 28.29 -4.88 -37.77
CA ALA A 589 29.69 -4.51 -38.01
C ALA A 589 30.28 -5.18 -39.27
N LEU A 590 29.88 -6.41 -39.59
CA LEU A 590 30.28 -7.10 -40.83
C LEU A 590 29.63 -6.48 -42.09
N ASN A 591 28.35 -6.08 -42.02
CA ASN A 591 27.65 -5.45 -43.14
C ASN A 591 28.06 -3.99 -43.41
N GLN A 592 28.66 -3.30 -42.43
CA GLN A 592 29.26 -1.97 -42.62
C GLN A 592 30.72 -2.01 -43.09
N ALA A 593 31.35 -3.19 -43.08
CA ALA A 593 32.74 -3.42 -43.52
C ALA A 593 32.86 -3.95 -44.96
N ILE A 594 31.72 -4.14 -45.65
CA ILE A 594 31.61 -4.50 -47.08
C ILE A 594 31.04 -3.29 -47.81
#